data_AF-A0A5N6D6Z6-F1
#
_entry.id   AF-A0A5N6D6Z6-F1
#
_cell.length_a   1.000
_cell.length_b   1.000
_cell.length_c   1.000
_cell.angle_alpha   90.00
_cell.angle_beta   90.00
_cell.angle_gamma   90.00
#
_symmetry.space_group_name_H-M   'P 1'
#
loop_
_entity.id
_entity.type
_entity.pdbx_description
1 polymer ?
#
loop_
_entity_poly.entity_id
_entity_poly.type
_entity_poly.pdbx_seq_one_letter_code
_entity_poly.pdbx_strand_id
1 'polypeptide(L)'
;MAEFLSQLTSVSSGSFDEDYDRRIRDLITYLQQPSKASELSAASGYLLDNLDPSLHTLSYLSVFLFKIQSLQGSNKSRLPEQIYPGRELWHKAIRILRSFDPFQIRYAGHEWRRLVQLVVQAAQAVSKPLLAVLAVRDAIVRLDPSSEVLTSVHTTFIKLTLVSRSYSLAVPVLERQVCHFPTVTGQAYQNYHQPLLCAEHESSTAFITDASGFSKQLAYRDHLQFFLYGAMIYMALKKWDRALHYLSIVISCPVTNAVSKIMVEGYKKWLLVSLLRNGKLAAHPDVVSSHVIRTYQSLVKPYTSLADAFEKGDYQRLKAEAEAARSVWRLDNNTGLVHQVIKAFNKCMTLKLGRTFSALTMADVAQQASDCSSLCEVESLVASLVMSGAFSAVLLQSHNYNDTTMLRFSNPIKSLYSREQYARGNIVKEGRQLGVIAQSIYQSNHGLELSNEHFLFSQKNLRWSDNSAKSNIGTLDEAAGGVDIEEDIMGDIH
;
A
#
# COMPACT_ATOMS: atom_id res chain seq x y z
N MET A 1 32.86 -31.03 -12.63
CA MET A 1 31.43 -30.96 -12.23
C MET A 1 31.25 -31.16 -10.72
N ALA A 2 31.84 -32.20 -10.11
CA ALA A 2 31.78 -32.42 -8.65
C ALA A 2 32.46 -31.32 -7.82
N GLU A 3 33.64 -30.83 -8.26
CA GLU A 3 34.36 -29.73 -7.57
C GLU A 3 33.57 -28.41 -7.55
N PHE A 4 32.85 -28.09 -8.63
CA PHE A 4 31.95 -26.94 -8.68
C PHE A 4 30.82 -27.08 -7.68
N LEU A 5 30.19 -28.26 -7.60
CA LEU A 5 29.13 -28.49 -6.62
C LEU A 5 29.65 -28.32 -5.18
N SER A 6 30.81 -28.89 -4.84
CA SER A 6 31.36 -28.75 -3.48
C SER A 6 31.65 -27.30 -3.08
N GLN A 7 32.08 -26.45 -4.01
CA GLN A 7 32.29 -25.03 -3.73
C GLN A 7 30.97 -24.24 -3.68
N LEU A 8 30.02 -24.56 -4.56
CA LEU A 8 28.71 -23.90 -4.60
C LEU A 8 27.80 -24.30 -3.43
N THR A 9 28.06 -25.43 -2.77
CA THR A 9 27.36 -25.88 -1.55
C THR A 9 28.16 -25.61 -0.28
N SER A 10 29.31 -24.91 -0.37
CA SER A 10 30.20 -24.65 0.78
C SER A 10 29.54 -23.82 1.88
N VAL A 11 28.54 -23.02 1.51
CA VAL A 11 27.71 -22.24 2.42
C VAL A 11 26.32 -22.87 2.49
N SER A 12 26.14 -23.78 3.45
CA SER A 12 24.82 -24.26 3.86
C SER A 12 24.37 -23.54 5.14
N SER A 13 23.06 -23.46 5.39
CA SER A 13 22.48 -22.86 6.60
C SER A 13 23.20 -23.35 7.88
N GLY A 14 23.82 -22.43 8.61
CA GLY A 14 24.64 -22.65 9.81
C GLY A 14 24.58 -21.44 10.75
N SER A 15 25.44 -21.36 11.77
CA SER A 15 25.43 -20.24 12.73
C SER A 15 25.61 -18.89 12.03
N PHE A 16 24.74 -17.92 12.35
CA PHE A 16 24.63 -16.62 11.69
C PHE A 16 25.67 -15.62 12.21
N ASP A 17 26.94 -16.02 12.18
CA ASP A 17 28.05 -15.29 12.79
C ASP A 17 28.94 -14.61 11.73
N GLU A 18 29.94 -13.84 12.16
CA GLU A 18 30.88 -13.15 11.27
C GLU A 18 31.60 -14.10 10.30
N ASP A 19 31.88 -15.33 10.72
CA ASP A 19 32.48 -16.35 9.86
C ASP A 19 31.55 -16.78 8.72
N TYR A 20 30.24 -16.78 8.95
CA TYR A 20 29.25 -17.06 7.93
C TYR A 20 29.14 -15.93 6.91
N ASP A 21 29.15 -14.68 7.39
CA ASP A 21 29.20 -13.49 6.52
C ASP A 21 30.46 -13.50 5.64
N ARG A 22 31.63 -13.82 6.20
CA ARG A 22 32.89 -13.95 5.45
C ARG A 22 32.79 -15.01 4.35
N ARG A 23 32.31 -16.22 4.68
CA ARG A 23 32.15 -17.31 3.70
C ARG A 23 31.17 -16.97 2.58
N ILE A 24 30.08 -16.25 2.88
CA ILE A 24 29.15 -15.76 1.85
C ILE A 24 29.84 -14.76 0.93
N ARG A 25 30.60 -13.81 1.47
CA ARG A 25 31.32 -12.82 0.64
C ARG A 25 32.38 -13.49 -0.22
N ASP A 26 33.10 -14.47 0.31
CA ASP A 26 34.06 -15.27 -0.46
C ASP A 26 33.36 -16.02 -1.60
N LEU A 27 32.19 -16.61 -1.35
CA LEU A 27 31.38 -17.25 -2.40
C LEU A 27 30.92 -16.24 -3.46
N ILE A 28 30.49 -15.04 -3.07
CA ILE A 28 30.08 -13.98 -3.99
C ILE A 28 31.26 -13.53 -4.86
N THR A 29 32.42 -13.30 -4.27
CA THR A 29 33.62 -12.92 -5.04
C THR A 29 34.02 -14.02 -6.01
N TYR A 30 33.92 -15.30 -5.62
CA TYR A 30 34.10 -16.43 -6.53
C TYR A 30 33.09 -16.42 -7.70
N LEU A 31 31.81 -16.22 -7.41
CA LEU A 31 30.75 -16.20 -8.42
C LEU A 31 30.85 -15.00 -9.38
N GLN A 32 31.41 -13.87 -8.93
CA GLN A 32 31.60 -12.67 -9.74
C GLN A 32 32.81 -12.74 -10.69
N GLN A 33 33.67 -13.77 -10.58
CA GLN A 33 34.82 -13.93 -11.47
C GLN A 33 34.37 -14.15 -12.93
N PRO A 34 34.89 -13.36 -13.90
CA PRO A 34 34.42 -13.40 -15.28
C PRO A 34 34.74 -14.73 -15.99
N SER A 35 35.83 -15.41 -15.61
CA SER A 35 36.19 -16.74 -16.12
C SER A 35 35.15 -17.81 -15.72
N LYS A 36 34.59 -17.70 -14.52
CA LYS A 36 33.63 -18.67 -13.96
C LYS A 36 32.24 -18.56 -14.56
N ALA A 37 31.82 -17.38 -15.03
CA ALA A 37 30.52 -17.20 -15.66
C ALA A 37 30.31 -18.12 -16.88
N SER A 38 31.34 -18.30 -17.71
CA SER A 38 31.28 -19.18 -18.89
C SER A 38 31.24 -20.67 -18.51
N GLU A 39 32.10 -21.09 -17.57
CA GLU A 39 32.18 -22.48 -17.07
C GLU A 39 30.87 -22.91 -16.40
N LEU A 40 30.32 -22.06 -15.52
CA LEU A 40 29.07 -22.32 -14.80
C LEU A 40 27.85 -22.29 -15.73
N SER A 41 27.88 -21.45 -16.77
CA SER A 41 26.82 -21.45 -17.80
C SER A 41 26.80 -22.76 -18.58
N ALA A 42 27.97 -23.31 -18.96
CA ALA A 42 28.06 -24.59 -19.65
C ALA A 42 27.54 -25.76 -18.80
N ALA A 43 27.80 -25.75 -17.49
CA ALA A 43 27.33 -26.76 -16.54
C ALA A 43 25.92 -26.48 -15.96
N SER A 44 25.26 -25.40 -16.36
CA SER A 44 24.05 -24.87 -15.71
C SER A 44 22.89 -25.86 -15.60
N GLY A 45 22.66 -26.72 -16.60
CA GLY A 45 21.58 -27.72 -16.55
C GLY A 45 21.75 -28.67 -15.36
N TYR A 46 22.91 -29.32 -15.29
CA TYR A 46 23.27 -30.22 -14.19
C TYR A 46 23.30 -29.50 -12.84
N LEU A 47 23.84 -28.29 -12.77
CA LEU A 47 23.91 -27.53 -11.51
C LEU A 47 22.52 -27.13 -11.00
N LEU A 48 21.62 -26.66 -11.87
CA LEU A 48 20.27 -26.23 -11.48
C LEU A 48 19.34 -27.40 -11.09
N ASP A 49 19.69 -28.64 -11.45
CA ASP A 49 18.98 -29.83 -10.99
C ASP A 49 19.45 -30.32 -9.62
N ASN A 50 20.74 -30.11 -9.30
CA ASN A 50 21.36 -30.60 -8.07
C ASN A 50 21.48 -29.54 -6.95
N LEU A 51 21.33 -28.25 -7.26
CA LEU A 51 21.29 -27.19 -6.27
C LEU A 51 19.87 -27.01 -5.72
N ASP A 52 19.72 -27.06 -4.39
CA ASP A 52 18.47 -26.72 -3.73
C ASP A 52 18.34 -25.19 -3.51
N PRO A 53 17.29 -24.53 -4.03
CA PRO A 53 17.13 -23.09 -3.86
C PRO A 53 16.91 -22.64 -2.42
N SER A 54 16.48 -23.51 -1.50
CA SER A 54 16.34 -23.18 -0.07
C SER A 54 17.66 -23.17 0.69
N LEU A 55 18.66 -23.93 0.23
CA LEU A 55 19.94 -24.07 0.94
C LEU A 55 21.08 -23.34 0.22
N HIS A 56 21.03 -23.29 -1.11
CA HIS A 56 22.08 -22.77 -1.97
C HIS A 56 21.54 -21.61 -2.83
N THR A 57 20.81 -20.68 -2.20
CA THR A 57 20.09 -19.59 -2.87
C THR A 57 20.97 -18.78 -3.79
N LEU A 58 22.13 -18.33 -3.29
CA LEU A 58 23.07 -17.49 -4.03
C LEU A 58 23.62 -18.22 -5.26
N SER A 59 24.16 -19.42 -5.03
CA SER A 59 24.69 -20.28 -6.07
C SER A 59 23.65 -20.59 -7.15
N TYR A 60 22.43 -20.96 -6.74
CA TYR A 60 21.33 -21.24 -7.65
C TYR A 60 20.96 -20.01 -8.48
N LEU A 61 20.80 -18.86 -7.84
CA LEU A 61 20.41 -17.61 -8.48
C LEU A 61 21.45 -17.14 -9.50
N SER A 62 22.73 -17.18 -9.14
CA SER A 62 23.82 -16.77 -10.03
C SER A 62 23.94 -17.70 -11.24
N VAL A 63 23.93 -19.03 -11.04
CA VAL A 63 23.94 -20.00 -12.15
C VAL A 63 22.73 -19.82 -13.05
N PHE A 64 21.55 -19.59 -12.48
CA PHE A 64 20.33 -19.33 -13.22
C PHE A 64 20.46 -18.08 -14.10
N LEU A 65 20.97 -16.98 -13.55
CA LEU A 65 21.15 -15.74 -14.29
C LEU A 65 22.23 -15.85 -15.36
N PHE A 66 23.32 -16.58 -15.12
CA PHE A 66 24.34 -16.85 -16.15
C PHE A 66 23.77 -17.65 -17.34
N LYS A 67 22.91 -18.65 -17.06
CA LYS A 67 22.20 -19.37 -18.12
C LYS A 67 21.32 -18.44 -18.95
N ILE A 68 20.57 -17.55 -18.30
CA ILE A 68 19.74 -16.55 -18.99
C ILE A 68 20.61 -15.62 -19.83
N GLN A 69 21.71 -15.09 -19.28
CA GLN A 69 22.63 -14.21 -20.00
C GLN A 69 23.25 -14.89 -21.23
N SER A 70 23.65 -16.16 -21.10
CA SER A 70 24.17 -16.96 -22.21
C SER A 70 23.14 -17.13 -23.34
N LEU A 71 21.86 -17.33 -23.00
CA LEU A 71 20.77 -17.40 -23.99
C LEU A 71 20.42 -16.03 -24.61
N GLN A 72 20.68 -14.93 -23.90
CA GLN A 72 20.46 -13.57 -24.39
C GLN A 72 21.56 -13.12 -25.36
N GLY A 73 22.78 -13.67 -25.24
CA GLY A 73 23.93 -13.29 -26.05
C GLY A 73 24.19 -11.78 -25.99
N SER A 74 24.41 -11.15 -27.14
CA SER A 74 24.64 -9.69 -27.22
C SER A 74 23.38 -8.86 -26.96
N ASN A 75 22.18 -9.44 -27.03
CA ASN A 75 20.92 -8.71 -26.85
C ASN A 75 20.34 -8.92 -25.44
N LYS A 76 20.82 -8.11 -24.48
CA LYS A 76 20.38 -8.11 -23.07
C LYS A 76 18.87 -7.82 -22.86
N SER A 77 18.17 -7.33 -23.89
CA SER A 77 16.73 -7.01 -23.86
C SER A 77 15.84 -8.17 -24.31
N ARG A 78 16.39 -9.17 -25.03
CA ARG A 78 15.62 -10.32 -25.51
C ARG A 78 15.22 -11.22 -24.34
N LEU A 79 13.98 -11.66 -24.29
CA LEU A 79 13.55 -12.70 -23.34
C LEU A 79 13.81 -14.08 -23.95
N PRO A 80 14.60 -14.96 -23.30
CA PRO A 80 14.79 -16.32 -23.78
C PRO A 80 13.47 -17.10 -23.77
N GLU A 81 13.17 -17.87 -24.81
CA GLU A 81 11.89 -18.61 -24.87
C GLU A 81 11.70 -19.59 -23.71
N GLN A 82 12.79 -20.14 -23.20
CA GLN A 82 12.81 -21.09 -22.08
C GLN A 82 12.29 -20.50 -20.76
N ILE A 83 12.27 -19.16 -20.62
CA ILE A 83 11.72 -18.48 -19.44
C ILE A 83 10.20 -18.31 -19.52
N TYR A 84 9.56 -18.62 -20.65
CA TYR A 84 8.12 -18.49 -20.77
C TYR A 84 7.37 -19.53 -19.92
N PRO A 85 6.15 -19.19 -19.43
CA PRO A 85 5.35 -20.09 -18.64
C PRO A 85 5.17 -21.47 -19.27
N GLY A 86 5.41 -22.51 -18.47
CA GLY A 86 5.31 -23.92 -18.89
C GLY A 86 6.61 -24.51 -19.45
N ARG A 87 7.67 -23.73 -19.58
CA ARG A 87 8.99 -24.23 -20.02
C ARG A 87 9.93 -24.51 -18.85
N GLU A 88 11.07 -25.14 -19.12
CA GLU A 88 12.00 -25.63 -18.09
C GLU A 88 12.49 -24.52 -17.14
N LEU A 89 13.02 -23.41 -17.67
CA LEU A 89 13.57 -22.33 -16.83
C LEU A 89 12.48 -21.57 -16.07
N TRP A 90 11.23 -21.56 -16.56
CA TRP A 90 10.11 -21.01 -15.81
C TRP A 90 9.86 -21.77 -14.51
N HIS A 91 9.82 -23.10 -14.54
CA HIS A 91 9.63 -23.90 -13.34
C HIS A 91 10.76 -23.67 -12.32
N LYS A 92 12.00 -23.61 -12.80
CA LYS A 92 13.19 -23.28 -11.99
C LYS A 92 13.09 -21.87 -11.37
N ALA A 93 12.69 -20.87 -12.14
CA ALA A 93 12.48 -19.49 -11.66
C ALA A 93 11.39 -19.40 -10.58
N ILE A 94 10.25 -20.07 -10.79
CA ILE A 94 9.15 -20.08 -9.82
C ILE A 94 9.56 -20.84 -8.55
N ARG A 95 10.34 -21.92 -8.67
CA ARG A 95 10.85 -22.68 -7.52
C ARG A 95 11.68 -21.76 -6.61
N ILE A 96 12.71 -21.09 -7.14
CA ILE A 96 13.55 -20.21 -6.31
C ILE A 96 12.75 -19.05 -5.69
N LEU A 97 11.84 -18.39 -6.44
CA LEU A 97 11.05 -17.28 -5.90
C LEU A 97 10.16 -17.68 -4.72
N ARG A 98 9.81 -18.97 -4.61
CA ARG A 98 8.95 -19.49 -3.52
C ARG A 98 9.74 -20.09 -2.36
N SER A 99 10.97 -20.55 -2.57
CA SER A 99 11.71 -21.34 -1.58
C SER A 99 13.06 -20.77 -1.13
N PHE A 100 13.52 -19.63 -1.66
CA PHE A 100 14.84 -19.06 -1.32
C PHE A 100 15.09 -18.89 0.18
N ASP A 101 16.34 -18.88 0.62
CA ASP A 101 16.72 -18.55 1.98
C ASP A 101 16.69 -17.01 2.21
N PRO A 102 15.91 -16.51 3.19
CA PRO A 102 15.78 -15.07 3.45
C PRO A 102 17.06 -14.37 3.92
N PHE A 103 18.08 -15.09 4.39
CA PHE A 103 19.35 -14.50 4.83
C PHE A 103 20.35 -14.42 3.69
N GLN A 104 20.55 -15.51 2.96
CA GLN A 104 21.42 -15.54 1.79
C GLN A 104 20.99 -14.54 0.71
N ILE A 105 19.67 -14.39 0.48
CA ILE A 105 19.18 -13.49 -0.56
C ILE A 105 19.54 -12.01 -0.30
N ARG A 106 19.77 -11.61 0.96
CA ARG A 106 20.14 -10.24 1.39
C ARG A 106 21.40 -9.73 0.71
N TYR A 107 22.27 -10.64 0.28
CA TYR A 107 23.52 -10.33 -0.41
C TYR A 107 23.39 -10.21 -1.94
N ALA A 108 22.23 -10.56 -2.51
CA ALA A 108 22.02 -10.62 -3.96
C ALA A 108 20.71 -9.92 -4.39
N GLY A 109 20.47 -8.71 -3.86
CA GLY A 109 19.24 -7.98 -4.13
C GLY A 109 19.05 -7.56 -5.59
N HIS A 110 20.14 -7.22 -6.29
CA HIS A 110 20.09 -6.87 -7.72
C HIS A 110 19.68 -8.07 -8.59
N GLU A 111 20.29 -9.22 -8.34
CA GLU A 111 20.05 -10.50 -9.00
C GLU A 111 18.62 -10.98 -8.74
N TRP A 112 18.17 -10.90 -7.49
CA TRP A 112 16.81 -11.26 -7.10
C TRP A 112 15.78 -10.37 -7.80
N ARG A 113 15.98 -9.04 -7.76
CA ARG A 113 15.08 -8.10 -8.44
C ARG A 113 15.07 -8.33 -9.95
N ARG A 114 16.21 -8.68 -10.55
CA ARG A 114 16.29 -9.02 -11.98
C ARG A 114 15.49 -10.28 -12.29
N LEU A 115 15.58 -11.32 -11.46
CA LEU A 115 14.79 -12.54 -11.61
C LEU A 115 13.28 -12.24 -11.55
N VAL A 116 12.83 -11.46 -10.56
CA VAL A 116 11.42 -11.05 -10.44
C VAL A 116 10.96 -10.33 -11.70
N GLN A 117 11.78 -9.40 -12.23
CA GLN A 117 11.47 -8.70 -13.47
C GLN A 117 11.36 -9.64 -14.68
N LEU A 118 12.25 -10.62 -14.81
CA LEU A 118 12.21 -11.61 -15.89
C LEU A 118 10.91 -12.44 -15.84
N VAL A 119 10.51 -12.90 -14.66
CA VAL A 119 9.27 -13.68 -14.47
C VAL A 119 8.04 -12.84 -14.82
N VAL A 120 7.99 -11.58 -14.37
CA VAL A 120 6.89 -10.67 -14.71
C VAL A 120 6.83 -10.40 -16.21
N GLN A 121 7.96 -10.09 -16.84
CA GLN A 121 8.04 -9.81 -18.28
C GLN A 121 7.68 -11.04 -19.12
N ALA A 122 8.13 -12.23 -18.72
CA ALA A 122 7.82 -13.49 -19.40
C ALA A 122 6.31 -13.80 -19.36
N ALA A 123 5.67 -13.62 -18.21
CA ALA A 123 4.23 -13.82 -18.06
C ALA A 123 3.41 -12.80 -18.87
N GLN A 124 3.87 -11.55 -18.93
CA GLN A 124 3.24 -10.50 -19.73
C GLN A 124 3.40 -10.74 -21.24
N ALA A 125 4.57 -11.21 -21.69
CA ALA A 125 4.83 -11.52 -23.09
C ALA A 125 3.90 -12.61 -23.66
N VAL A 126 3.45 -13.54 -22.81
CA VAL A 126 2.49 -14.60 -23.18
C VAL A 126 1.04 -14.21 -22.86
N SER A 127 0.79 -12.95 -22.49
CA SER A 127 -0.53 -12.44 -22.07
C SER A 127 -1.19 -13.23 -20.94
N LYS A 128 -0.40 -13.88 -20.07
CA LYS A 128 -0.85 -14.65 -18.90
C LYS A 128 -0.21 -14.12 -17.60
N PRO A 129 -0.43 -12.84 -17.23
CA PRO A 129 0.19 -12.22 -16.05
C PRO A 129 -0.17 -12.90 -14.72
N LEU A 130 -1.33 -13.57 -14.64
CA LEU A 130 -1.78 -14.31 -13.46
C LEU A 130 -0.74 -15.32 -12.95
N LEU A 131 0.00 -15.97 -13.85
CA LEU A 131 0.95 -17.03 -13.50
C LEU A 131 2.14 -16.53 -12.67
N ALA A 132 2.48 -15.24 -12.78
CA ALA A 132 3.55 -14.63 -11.99
C ALA A 132 3.07 -14.10 -10.63
N VAL A 133 1.77 -13.82 -10.46
CA VAL A 133 1.24 -13.10 -9.29
C VAL A 133 1.57 -13.81 -7.98
N LEU A 134 1.28 -15.12 -7.89
CA LEU A 134 1.52 -15.90 -6.67
C LEU A 134 3.01 -15.95 -6.31
N ALA A 135 3.87 -16.21 -7.30
CA ALA A 135 5.31 -16.30 -7.07
C ALA A 135 5.90 -14.97 -6.61
N VAL A 136 5.48 -13.84 -7.20
CA VAL A 136 5.96 -12.51 -6.79
C VAL A 136 5.44 -12.14 -5.40
N ARG A 137 4.17 -12.45 -5.08
CA ARG A 137 3.62 -12.25 -3.73
C ARG A 137 4.42 -13.02 -2.69
N ASP A 138 4.61 -14.32 -2.93
CA ASP A 138 5.34 -15.21 -2.01
C ASP A 138 6.77 -14.71 -1.84
N ALA A 139 7.42 -14.24 -2.91
CA ALA A 139 8.77 -13.69 -2.86
C ALA A 139 8.86 -12.39 -2.05
N ILE A 140 7.91 -11.46 -2.17
CA ILE A 140 7.87 -10.22 -1.37
C ILE A 140 7.75 -10.57 0.11
N VAL A 141 6.75 -11.40 0.47
CA VAL A 141 6.46 -11.76 1.87
C VAL A 141 7.59 -12.59 2.49
N ARG A 142 8.31 -13.37 1.69
CA ARG A 142 9.44 -14.17 2.16
C ARG A 142 10.72 -13.34 2.36
N LEU A 143 10.92 -12.30 1.55
CA LEU A 143 12.02 -11.35 1.74
C LEU A 143 11.75 -10.44 2.94
N ASP A 144 10.55 -9.90 3.02
CA ASP A 144 10.11 -8.96 4.05
C ASP A 144 8.76 -9.41 4.62
N PRO A 145 8.76 -10.21 5.72
CA PRO A 145 7.53 -10.70 6.33
C PRO A 145 6.59 -9.62 6.85
N SER A 146 7.13 -8.47 7.28
CA SER A 146 6.37 -7.30 7.72
C SER A 146 5.99 -6.37 6.57
N SER A 147 6.71 -6.44 5.44
CA SER A 147 6.48 -5.63 4.22
C SER A 147 6.47 -4.11 4.51
N GLU A 148 7.33 -3.69 5.44
CA GLU A 148 7.41 -2.31 5.91
C GLU A 148 8.08 -1.36 4.91
N VAL A 149 8.97 -1.89 4.06
CA VAL A 149 9.77 -1.09 3.13
C VAL A 149 9.18 -1.14 1.73
N LEU A 150 8.75 0.01 1.20
CA LEU A 150 8.22 0.10 -0.16
C LEU A 150 9.33 -0.09 -1.19
N THR A 151 9.29 -1.18 -1.96
CA THR A 151 10.24 -1.41 -3.06
C THR A 151 9.59 -1.30 -4.44
N SER A 152 10.40 -1.14 -5.49
CA SER A 152 9.94 -1.17 -6.89
C SER A 152 9.27 -2.49 -7.29
N VAL A 153 9.48 -3.56 -6.51
CA VAL A 153 8.80 -4.85 -6.72
C VAL A 153 7.34 -4.77 -6.26
N HIS A 154 7.04 -4.03 -5.18
CA HIS A 154 5.67 -3.77 -4.73
C HIS A 154 4.85 -3.03 -5.79
N THR A 155 5.43 -1.99 -6.41
CA THR A 155 4.75 -1.23 -7.46
C THR A 155 4.51 -2.08 -8.72
N THR A 156 5.47 -2.94 -9.06
CA THR A 156 5.31 -3.91 -10.16
C THR A 156 4.23 -4.94 -9.84
N PHE A 157 4.22 -5.48 -8.61
CA PHE A 157 3.26 -6.47 -8.14
C PHE A 157 1.83 -5.93 -8.13
N ILE A 158 1.62 -4.72 -7.63
CA ILE A 158 0.28 -4.14 -7.55
C ILE A 158 -0.29 -3.85 -8.95
N LYS A 159 0.56 -3.42 -9.89
CA LYS A 159 0.18 -3.27 -11.29
C LYS A 159 -0.16 -4.62 -11.93
N LEU A 160 0.65 -5.66 -11.64
CA LEU A 160 0.42 -7.02 -12.15
C LEU A 160 -0.92 -7.60 -11.67
N THR A 161 -1.27 -7.41 -10.40
CA THR A 161 -2.54 -7.89 -9.82
C THR A 161 -3.76 -7.17 -10.41
N LEU A 162 -3.66 -5.87 -10.71
CA LEU A 162 -4.70 -5.13 -11.43
C LEU A 162 -4.89 -5.65 -12.86
N VAL A 163 -3.81 -5.82 -13.62
CA VAL A 163 -3.86 -6.29 -15.02
C VAL A 163 -4.42 -7.72 -15.10
N SER A 164 -4.02 -8.59 -14.18
CA SER A 164 -4.51 -9.98 -14.08
C SER A 164 -5.88 -10.11 -13.41
N ARG A 165 -6.49 -9.01 -12.95
CA ARG A 165 -7.76 -8.98 -12.20
C ARG A 165 -7.77 -9.90 -10.96
N SER A 166 -6.60 -10.10 -10.35
CA SER A 166 -6.38 -11.04 -9.24
C SER A 166 -6.30 -10.31 -7.90
N TYR A 167 -7.36 -9.58 -7.58
CA TYR A 167 -7.39 -8.60 -6.49
C TYR A 167 -7.18 -9.23 -5.10
N SER A 168 -7.76 -10.42 -4.86
CA SER A 168 -7.66 -11.13 -3.59
C SER A 168 -6.21 -11.52 -3.25
N LEU A 169 -5.38 -11.78 -4.25
CA LEU A 169 -3.98 -12.16 -4.05
C LEU A 169 -3.09 -11.01 -3.61
N ALA A 170 -3.50 -9.76 -3.84
CA ALA A 170 -2.78 -8.57 -3.39
C ALA A 170 -3.01 -8.24 -1.90
N VAL A 171 -4.13 -8.71 -1.33
CA VAL A 171 -4.55 -8.38 0.03
C VAL A 171 -3.49 -8.66 1.10
N PRO A 172 -2.78 -9.81 1.10
CA PRO A 172 -1.75 -10.06 2.12
C PRO A 172 -0.65 -8.99 2.12
N VAL A 173 -0.24 -8.49 0.95
CA VAL A 173 0.80 -7.45 0.86
C VAL A 173 0.22 -6.08 1.21
N LEU A 174 -1.00 -5.75 0.76
CA LEU A 174 -1.65 -4.46 1.03
C LEU A 174 -2.14 -4.27 2.47
N GLU A 175 -2.40 -5.34 3.21
CA GLU A 175 -2.82 -5.25 4.62
C GLU A 175 -1.65 -5.02 5.57
N ARG A 176 -0.41 -5.15 5.07
CA ARG A 176 0.81 -4.78 5.78
C ARG A 176 1.06 -3.28 5.63
N GLN A 177 1.58 -2.67 6.69
CA GLN A 177 1.78 -1.23 6.74
C GLN A 177 3.14 -0.88 6.15
N VAL A 178 3.10 -0.12 5.06
CA VAL A 178 4.30 0.42 4.42
C VAL A 178 4.66 1.73 5.12
N CYS A 179 5.76 1.72 5.86
CA CYS A 179 6.20 2.84 6.69
C CYS A 179 7.54 3.44 6.24
N HIS A 180 8.32 2.70 5.44
CA HIS A 180 9.68 3.09 5.08
C HIS A 180 9.90 3.04 3.57
N PHE A 181 10.87 3.82 3.12
CA PHE A 181 11.45 3.70 1.78
C PHE A 181 12.89 3.19 1.92
N PRO A 182 13.46 2.54 0.89
CA PRO A 182 14.88 2.25 0.84
C PRO A 182 15.63 3.59 0.82
N THR A 183 16.14 4.00 1.98
CA THR A 183 16.88 5.25 2.15
C THR A 183 18.37 4.97 2.23
N VAL A 184 19.17 6.00 1.93
CA VAL A 184 20.58 6.05 2.30
C VAL A 184 20.61 6.14 3.82
N THR A 185 20.82 5.03 4.53
CA THR A 185 21.26 5.13 5.92
C THR A 185 22.54 5.94 5.91
N GLY A 186 22.55 7.09 6.59
CA GLY A 186 23.68 8.01 6.56
C GLY A 186 25.00 7.28 6.82
N GLN A 187 26.03 7.59 6.02
CA GLN A 187 27.35 6.95 6.06
C GLN A 187 27.92 6.83 7.48
N ALA A 188 27.58 7.76 8.38
CA ALA A 188 27.98 7.69 9.80
C ALA A 188 27.37 6.50 10.56
N TYR A 189 26.08 6.21 10.42
CA TYR A 189 25.43 5.11 11.14
C TYR A 189 25.88 3.74 10.61
N GLN A 190 26.06 3.62 9.29
CA GLN A 190 26.59 2.42 8.64
C GLN A 190 28.03 2.10 9.07
N ASN A 191 28.86 3.12 9.37
CA ASN A 191 30.26 2.92 9.74
C ASN A 191 30.45 2.49 11.21
N TYR A 192 29.54 2.87 12.11
CA TYR A 192 29.63 2.51 13.54
C TYR A 192 28.81 1.27 13.91
N HIS A 193 27.75 0.96 13.16
CA HIS A 193 26.89 -0.20 13.36
C HIS A 193 26.49 -0.77 12.00
N GLN A 194 27.39 -1.49 11.32
CA GLN A 194 27.01 -2.27 10.14
C GLN A 194 26.46 -3.61 10.64
N PRO A 195 25.13 -3.79 10.75
CA PRO A 195 24.62 -5.03 11.30
C PRO A 195 24.85 -6.12 10.25
N LEU A 196 25.31 -7.30 10.68
CA LEU A 196 25.59 -8.41 9.77
C LEU A 196 24.33 -8.74 8.97
N LEU A 197 24.41 -8.80 7.63
CA LEU A 197 23.23 -9.06 6.79
C LEU A 197 22.63 -10.44 7.10
N CYS A 198 23.46 -11.41 7.49
CA CYS A 198 23.03 -12.74 7.92
C CYS A 198 22.39 -12.78 9.32
N ALA A 199 22.50 -11.73 10.14
CA ALA A 199 21.88 -11.71 11.47
C ALA A 199 20.36 -11.53 11.42
N GLU A 200 19.67 -11.90 12.49
CA GLU A 200 18.27 -11.58 12.68
C GLU A 200 18.11 -10.08 12.98
N HIS A 201 17.27 -9.40 12.20
CA HIS A 201 16.98 -7.97 12.36
C HIS A 201 15.52 -7.80 12.73
N GLU A 202 15.24 -6.87 13.65
CA GLU A 202 13.86 -6.53 14.03
C GLU A 202 13.08 -5.84 12.90
N SER A 203 13.76 -5.04 12.07
CA SER A 203 13.16 -4.36 10.93
C SER A 203 13.90 -4.65 9.63
N SER A 204 13.14 -4.78 8.54
CA SER A 204 13.66 -5.00 7.19
C SER A 204 14.44 -3.80 6.64
N THR A 205 14.34 -2.63 7.28
CA THR A 205 15.14 -1.43 6.96
C THR A 205 16.65 -1.65 7.14
N ALA A 206 17.05 -2.60 8.00
CA ALA A 206 18.46 -2.92 8.23
C ALA A 206 19.18 -3.48 6.99
N PHE A 207 18.45 -4.15 6.09
CA PHE A 207 19.02 -4.78 4.89
C PHE A 207 18.38 -4.33 3.57
N ILE A 208 17.16 -3.78 3.57
CA ILE A 208 16.52 -3.21 2.37
C ILE A 208 16.89 -1.73 2.26
N THR A 209 18.12 -1.47 1.86
CA THR A 209 18.67 -0.12 1.63
C THR A 209 18.70 0.23 0.14
N ASP A 210 19.05 1.47 -0.20
CA ASP A 210 19.28 1.89 -1.58
C ASP A 210 20.45 1.11 -2.25
N ALA A 211 21.49 0.80 -1.48
CA ALA A 211 22.66 0.04 -1.94
C ALA A 211 22.42 -1.48 -2.05
N SER A 212 21.42 -2.02 -1.35
CA SER A 212 21.11 -3.47 -1.32
C SER A 212 20.67 -4.04 -2.67
N GLY A 213 20.23 -3.18 -3.60
CA GLY A 213 19.78 -3.60 -4.92
C GLY A 213 18.36 -4.17 -4.99
N PHE A 214 17.67 -4.35 -3.86
CA PHE A 214 16.28 -4.86 -3.80
C PHE A 214 15.24 -3.95 -4.43
N SER A 215 15.55 -2.66 -4.55
CA SER A 215 14.69 -1.68 -5.22
C SER A 215 15.46 -0.92 -6.29
N LYS A 216 14.75 -0.50 -7.33
CA LYS A 216 15.19 0.67 -8.12
C LYS A 216 14.93 1.94 -7.31
N GLN A 217 15.61 3.02 -7.64
CA GLN A 217 15.29 4.35 -7.12
C GLN A 217 13.82 4.65 -7.39
N LEU A 218 13.07 4.95 -6.34
CA LEU A 218 11.65 5.25 -6.41
C LEU A 218 11.44 6.74 -6.65
N ALA A 219 10.60 7.06 -7.63
CA ALA A 219 10.10 8.41 -7.82
C ALA A 219 8.82 8.62 -7.00
N TYR A 220 8.44 9.88 -6.76
CA TYR A 220 7.16 10.21 -6.12
C TYR A 220 5.95 9.58 -6.85
N ARG A 221 6.07 9.38 -8.16
CA ARG A 221 5.05 8.72 -8.99
C ARG A 221 4.84 7.27 -8.60
N ASP A 222 5.90 6.56 -8.23
CA ASP A 222 5.82 5.15 -7.84
C ASP A 222 5.04 4.99 -6.53
N HIS A 223 5.28 5.89 -5.57
CA HIS A 223 4.50 6.00 -4.34
C HIS A 223 3.01 6.27 -4.64
N LEU A 224 2.71 7.30 -5.42
CA LEU A 224 1.32 7.64 -5.78
C LEU A 224 0.61 6.49 -6.52
N GLN A 225 1.30 5.84 -7.47
CA GLN A 225 0.76 4.69 -8.19
C GLN A 225 0.49 3.52 -7.26
N PHE A 226 1.38 3.22 -6.33
CA PHE A 226 1.18 2.13 -5.38
C PHE A 226 -0.12 2.30 -4.58
N PHE A 227 -0.31 3.46 -3.96
CA PHE A 227 -1.51 3.72 -3.17
C PHE A 227 -2.77 3.86 -4.02
N LEU A 228 -2.71 4.48 -5.20
CA LEU A 228 -3.87 4.55 -6.11
C LEU A 228 -4.29 3.15 -6.59
N TYR A 229 -3.33 2.32 -6.99
CA TYR A 229 -3.60 0.95 -7.44
C TYR A 229 -4.08 0.05 -6.31
N GLY A 230 -3.52 0.20 -5.10
CA GLY A 230 -4.02 -0.45 -3.89
C GLY A 230 -5.47 -0.06 -3.58
N ALA A 231 -5.82 1.23 -3.69
CA ALA A 231 -7.20 1.69 -3.56
C ALA A 231 -8.13 1.05 -4.61
N MET A 232 -7.69 0.95 -5.87
CA MET A 232 -8.46 0.30 -6.93
C MET A 232 -8.75 -1.18 -6.66
N ILE A 233 -7.78 -1.89 -6.09
CA ILE A 233 -7.95 -3.28 -5.65
C ILE A 233 -8.97 -3.35 -4.51
N TYR A 234 -8.85 -2.49 -3.51
CA TYR A 234 -9.82 -2.45 -2.41
C TYR A 234 -11.23 -2.09 -2.88
N MET A 235 -11.38 -1.17 -3.85
CA MET A 235 -12.66 -0.86 -4.47
C MET A 235 -13.25 -2.06 -5.22
N ALA A 236 -12.43 -2.79 -5.99
CA ALA A 236 -12.89 -4.00 -6.69
C ALA A 236 -13.37 -5.08 -5.70
N LEU A 237 -12.73 -5.17 -4.53
CA LEU A 237 -13.12 -6.05 -3.42
C LEU A 237 -14.23 -5.48 -2.54
N LYS A 238 -14.74 -4.27 -2.83
CA LYS A 238 -15.73 -3.53 -2.03
C LYS A 238 -15.30 -3.31 -0.56
N LYS A 239 -13.99 -3.29 -0.29
CA LYS A 239 -13.39 -2.91 1.00
C LYS A 239 -13.26 -1.38 1.08
N TRP A 240 -14.40 -0.70 1.16
CA TRP A 240 -14.47 0.76 0.98
C TRP A 240 -13.68 1.57 2.01
N ASP A 241 -13.63 1.16 3.29
CA ASP A 241 -12.86 1.87 4.33
C ASP A 241 -11.36 1.90 4.00
N ARG A 242 -10.82 0.75 3.57
CA ARG A 242 -9.42 0.62 3.16
C ARG A 242 -9.13 1.41 1.89
N ALA A 243 -10.06 1.38 0.92
CA ALA A 243 -9.95 2.18 -0.29
C ALA A 243 -9.92 3.68 0.03
N LEU A 244 -10.80 4.17 0.90
CA LEU A 244 -10.79 5.57 1.34
C LEU A 244 -9.48 5.96 1.99
N HIS A 245 -8.97 5.13 2.90
CA HIS A 245 -7.69 5.40 3.56
C HIS A 245 -6.54 5.53 2.54
N TYR A 246 -6.43 4.59 1.59
CA TYR A 246 -5.41 4.65 0.54
C TYR A 246 -5.58 5.87 -0.39
N LEU A 247 -6.82 6.25 -0.72
CA LEU A 247 -7.09 7.45 -1.50
C LEU A 247 -6.76 8.73 -0.72
N SER A 248 -6.99 8.74 0.60
CA SER A 248 -6.58 9.83 1.48
C SER A 248 -5.07 10.03 1.45
N ILE A 249 -4.27 8.96 1.46
CA ILE A 249 -2.81 9.04 1.32
C ILE A 249 -2.43 9.69 -0.03
N VAL A 250 -3.07 9.29 -1.13
CA VAL A 250 -2.81 9.83 -2.47
C VAL A 250 -3.10 11.34 -2.55
N ILE A 251 -4.24 11.79 -1.99
CA ILE A 251 -4.64 13.20 -2.07
C ILE A 251 -3.84 14.09 -1.11
N SER A 252 -3.26 13.52 -0.05
CA SER A 252 -2.41 14.17 0.95
C SER A 252 -0.93 14.23 0.60
N CYS A 253 -0.52 13.68 -0.55
CA CYS A 253 0.86 13.80 -1.00
C CYS A 253 1.27 15.29 -1.11
N PRO A 254 2.43 15.69 -0.53
CA PRO A 254 2.91 17.06 -0.63
C PRO A 254 3.06 17.51 -2.09
N VAL A 255 2.66 18.75 -2.37
CA VAL A 255 2.74 19.38 -3.69
C VAL A 255 3.60 20.63 -3.59
N THR A 256 4.65 20.72 -4.41
CA THR A 256 5.47 21.93 -4.50
C THR A 256 4.91 22.92 -5.52
N ASN A 257 4.68 22.46 -6.76
CA ASN A 257 4.27 23.34 -7.85
C ASN A 257 2.88 23.01 -8.41
N ALA A 258 2.63 21.75 -8.76
CA ALA A 258 1.43 21.35 -9.47
C ALA A 258 0.93 19.97 -9.03
N VAL A 259 -0.40 19.84 -8.97
CA VAL A 259 -1.07 18.58 -8.66
C VAL A 259 -0.91 17.60 -9.82
N SER A 260 -0.45 16.38 -9.51
CA SER A 260 -0.29 15.35 -10.55
C SER A 260 -1.64 14.78 -11.02
N LYS A 261 -1.71 14.33 -12.28
CA LYS A 261 -2.91 13.65 -12.81
C LYS A 261 -3.29 12.40 -11.99
N ILE A 262 -2.31 11.74 -11.36
CA ILE A 262 -2.52 10.57 -10.50
C ILE A 262 -3.32 10.97 -9.25
N MET A 263 -2.96 12.11 -8.65
CA MET A 263 -3.66 12.66 -7.49
C MET A 263 -5.08 13.11 -7.84
N VAL A 264 -5.27 13.76 -9.01
CA VAL A 264 -6.60 14.13 -9.50
C VAL A 264 -7.48 12.89 -9.68
N GLU A 265 -6.93 11.80 -10.24
CA GLU A 265 -7.65 10.53 -10.38
C GLU A 265 -7.99 9.90 -9.02
N GLY A 266 -7.06 9.98 -8.07
CA GLY A 266 -7.31 9.61 -6.68
C GLY A 266 -8.46 10.41 -6.06
N TYR A 267 -8.49 11.73 -6.28
CA TYR A 267 -9.54 12.60 -5.76
C TYR A 267 -10.92 12.31 -6.36
N LYS A 268 -11.01 12.07 -7.68
CA LYS A 268 -12.26 11.64 -8.33
C LYS A 268 -12.82 10.37 -7.69
N LYS A 269 -11.97 9.36 -7.51
CA LYS A 269 -12.34 8.09 -6.87
C LYS A 269 -12.69 8.29 -5.40
N TRP A 270 -11.97 9.17 -4.68
CA TRP A 270 -12.22 9.47 -3.28
C TRP A 270 -13.62 10.05 -3.05
N LEU A 271 -14.08 10.95 -3.93
CA LEU A 271 -15.45 11.48 -3.88
C LEU A 271 -16.48 10.35 -4.03
N LEU A 272 -16.36 9.53 -5.08
CA LEU A 272 -17.31 8.44 -5.34
C LEU A 272 -17.32 7.40 -4.22
N VAL A 273 -16.15 6.99 -3.73
CA VAL A 273 -16.05 6.00 -2.64
C VAL A 273 -16.58 6.58 -1.33
N SER A 274 -16.40 7.88 -1.08
CA SER A 274 -16.96 8.54 0.11
C SER A 274 -18.48 8.45 0.12
N LEU A 275 -19.13 8.73 -1.01
CA LEU A 275 -20.58 8.58 -1.15
C LEU A 275 -21.01 7.12 -0.94
N LEU A 276 -20.31 6.16 -1.54
CA LEU A 276 -20.62 4.73 -1.42
C LEU A 276 -20.51 4.22 0.03
N ARG A 277 -19.52 4.70 0.79
CA ARG A 277 -19.24 4.21 2.13
C ARG A 277 -19.99 4.95 3.23
N ASN A 278 -20.03 6.26 3.15
CA ASN A 278 -20.53 7.13 4.22
C ASN A 278 -21.93 7.68 3.93
N GLY A 279 -22.39 7.61 2.68
CA GLY A 279 -23.61 8.29 2.22
C GLY A 279 -23.48 9.83 2.20
N LYS A 280 -22.26 10.34 2.38
CA LYS A 280 -21.86 11.75 2.36
C LYS A 280 -20.36 11.83 2.02
N LEU A 281 -19.89 13.00 1.64
CA LEU A 281 -18.48 13.27 1.45
C LEU A 281 -17.75 13.12 2.79
N ALA A 282 -16.60 12.45 2.74
CA ALA A 282 -15.69 12.41 3.88
C ALA A 282 -15.07 13.80 4.05
N ALA A 283 -14.66 14.14 5.27
CA ALA A 283 -13.85 15.32 5.48
C ALA A 283 -12.48 15.13 4.78
N HIS A 284 -11.96 16.19 4.16
CA HIS A 284 -10.60 16.20 3.66
C HIS A 284 -9.62 15.96 4.82
N PRO A 285 -8.51 15.23 4.59
CA PRO A 285 -7.47 15.13 5.61
C PRO A 285 -6.89 16.52 5.93
N ASP A 286 -6.67 16.81 7.21
CA ASP A 286 -6.21 18.13 7.67
C ASP A 286 -4.86 18.55 7.08
N VAL A 287 -4.05 17.57 6.66
CA VAL A 287 -2.73 17.77 6.03
C VAL A 287 -2.84 18.38 4.62
N VAL A 288 -4.00 18.29 3.95
CA VAL A 288 -4.17 18.84 2.59
C VAL A 288 -4.41 20.34 2.67
N SER A 289 -3.52 21.12 2.04
CA SER A 289 -3.68 22.57 2.03
C SER A 289 -4.92 23.04 1.24
N SER A 290 -5.53 24.13 1.70
CA SER A 290 -6.72 24.72 1.07
C SER A 290 -6.53 25.05 -0.41
N HIS A 291 -5.31 25.46 -0.81
CA HIS A 291 -4.98 25.71 -2.21
C HIS A 291 -5.08 24.45 -3.07
N VAL A 292 -4.57 23.32 -2.58
CA VAL A 292 -4.62 22.03 -3.27
C VAL A 292 -6.07 21.54 -3.38
N ILE A 293 -6.88 21.71 -2.33
CA ILE A 293 -8.32 21.36 -2.35
C ILE A 293 -9.06 22.15 -3.44
N ARG A 294 -8.86 23.47 -3.52
CA ARG A 294 -9.46 24.31 -4.58
C ARG A 294 -9.04 23.86 -5.98
N THR A 295 -7.78 23.52 -6.16
CA THR A 295 -7.26 22.99 -7.43
C THR A 295 -7.90 21.65 -7.79
N TYR A 296 -8.10 20.75 -6.83
CA TYR A 296 -8.85 19.52 -7.11
C TYR A 296 -10.29 19.81 -7.55
N GLN A 297 -11.01 20.63 -6.77
CA GLN A 297 -12.41 20.97 -7.03
C GLN A 297 -12.61 21.61 -8.41
N SER A 298 -11.69 22.46 -8.86
CA SER A 298 -11.77 23.09 -10.19
C SER A 298 -11.59 22.08 -11.34
N LEU A 299 -10.82 21.02 -11.12
CA LEU A 299 -10.50 19.99 -12.11
C LEU A 299 -11.54 18.86 -12.19
N VAL A 300 -12.36 18.68 -11.14
CA VAL A 300 -13.31 17.56 -11.06
C VAL A 300 -14.78 17.98 -10.99
N LYS A 301 -15.13 19.16 -11.51
CA LYS A 301 -16.49 19.74 -11.44
C LYS A 301 -17.65 18.75 -11.67
N PRO A 302 -17.63 17.86 -12.68
CA PRO A 302 -18.70 16.88 -12.85
C PRO A 302 -18.88 15.95 -11.64
N TYR A 303 -17.77 15.53 -11.00
CA TYR A 303 -17.80 14.68 -9.82
C TYR A 303 -18.32 15.42 -8.58
N THR A 304 -17.97 16.69 -8.40
CA THR A 304 -18.50 17.50 -7.29
C THR A 304 -19.99 17.77 -7.48
N SER A 305 -20.45 18.10 -8.69
CA SER A 305 -21.88 18.32 -8.97
C SER A 305 -22.71 17.05 -8.72
N LEU A 306 -22.18 15.88 -9.12
CA LEU A 306 -22.79 14.58 -8.80
C LEU A 306 -22.85 14.34 -7.29
N ALA A 307 -21.77 14.62 -6.57
CA ALA A 307 -21.71 14.46 -5.12
C ALA A 307 -22.69 15.40 -4.39
N ASP A 308 -22.78 16.66 -4.81
CA ASP A 308 -23.70 17.65 -4.25
C ASP A 308 -25.16 17.21 -4.43
N ALA A 309 -25.53 16.67 -5.59
CA ALA A 309 -26.86 16.12 -5.84
C ALA A 309 -27.16 14.92 -4.92
N PHE A 310 -26.18 14.04 -4.71
CA PHE A 310 -26.30 12.91 -3.79
C PHE A 310 -26.49 13.36 -2.33
N GLU A 311 -25.71 14.33 -1.87
CA GLU A 311 -25.79 14.81 -0.49
C GLU A 311 -27.11 15.50 -0.18
N LYS A 312 -27.59 16.32 -1.12
CA LYS A 312 -28.89 17.02 -1.03
C LYS A 312 -30.10 16.09 -1.15
N GLY A 313 -29.89 14.85 -1.58
CA GLY A 313 -30.98 13.90 -1.76
C GLY A 313 -31.84 14.16 -3.01
N ASP A 314 -31.28 14.78 -4.04
CA ASP A 314 -32.00 15.03 -5.30
C ASP A 314 -31.66 13.95 -6.32
N TYR A 315 -32.52 12.93 -6.38
CA TYR A 315 -32.31 11.77 -7.25
C TYR A 315 -32.45 12.09 -8.74
N GLN A 316 -33.39 12.97 -9.11
CA GLN A 316 -33.58 13.35 -10.52
C GLN A 316 -32.39 14.12 -11.03
N ARG A 317 -31.89 15.08 -10.22
CA ARG A 317 -30.64 15.78 -10.53
C ARG A 317 -29.46 14.82 -10.58
N LEU A 318 -29.35 13.88 -9.64
CA LEU A 318 -28.27 12.89 -9.64
C LEU A 318 -28.23 12.09 -10.96
N LYS A 319 -29.39 11.62 -11.44
CA LYS A 319 -29.52 10.93 -12.73
C LYS A 319 -29.18 11.84 -13.92
N ALA A 320 -29.66 13.08 -13.92
CA ALA A 320 -29.40 14.05 -14.97
C ALA A 320 -27.91 14.40 -15.08
N GLU A 321 -27.23 14.66 -13.96
CA GLU A 321 -25.80 14.94 -13.90
C GLU A 321 -24.96 13.73 -14.36
N ALA A 322 -25.36 12.52 -13.93
CA ALA A 322 -24.72 11.29 -14.38
C ALA A 322 -24.83 11.07 -15.90
N GLU A 323 -25.96 11.44 -16.50
CA GLU A 323 -26.18 11.32 -17.94
C GLU A 323 -25.42 12.41 -18.72
N ALA A 324 -25.48 13.65 -18.25
CA ALA A 324 -24.83 14.79 -18.89
C ALA A 324 -23.30 14.62 -18.99
N ALA A 325 -22.67 14.03 -17.97
CA ALA A 325 -21.22 13.83 -17.92
C ALA A 325 -20.77 12.42 -18.35
N ARG A 326 -21.61 11.67 -19.09
CA ARG A 326 -21.32 10.29 -19.53
C ARG A 326 -19.97 10.12 -20.25
N SER A 327 -19.58 11.08 -21.09
CA SER A 327 -18.29 11.07 -21.79
C SER A 327 -17.10 11.17 -20.83
N VAL A 328 -17.21 11.98 -19.77
CA VAL A 328 -16.18 12.16 -18.75
C VAL A 328 -15.96 10.86 -17.97
N TRP A 329 -17.05 10.18 -17.55
CA TRP A 329 -16.94 8.92 -16.82
C TRP A 329 -16.25 7.82 -17.62
N ARG A 330 -16.52 7.79 -18.94
CA ARG A 330 -15.92 6.82 -19.87
C ARG A 330 -14.42 7.10 -20.07
N LEU A 331 -14.05 8.35 -20.30
CA LEU A 331 -12.64 8.76 -20.42
C LEU A 331 -11.85 8.44 -19.15
N ASP A 332 -12.45 8.68 -17.98
CA ASP A 332 -11.82 8.42 -16.67
C ASP A 332 -11.88 6.94 -16.25
N ASN A 333 -12.57 6.08 -16.98
CA ASN A 333 -12.83 4.67 -16.63
C ASN A 333 -13.52 4.50 -15.26
N ASN A 334 -14.35 5.46 -14.85
CA ASN A 334 -15.07 5.46 -13.57
C ASN A 334 -16.58 5.18 -13.71
N THR A 335 -17.06 4.89 -14.92
CA THR A 335 -18.49 4.63 -15.20
C THR A 335 -19.11 3.61 -14.25
N GLY A 336 -18.42 2.51 -13.95
CA GLY A 336 -18.94 1.47 -13.04
C GLY A 336 -19.08 1.93 -11.59
N LEU A 337 -18.25 2.86 -11.12
CA LEU A 337 -18.37 3.44 -9.78
C LEU A 337 -19.55 4.42 -9.72
N VAL A 338 -19.74 5.25 -10.75
CA VAL A 338 -20.89 6.18 -10.84
C VAL A 338 -22.22 5.41 -10.81
N HIS A 339 -22.34 4.31 -11.56
CA HIS A 339 -23.53 3.46 -11.51
C HIS A 339 -23.77 2.86 -10.12
N GLN A 340 -22.70 2.48 -9.41
CA GLN A 340 -22.81 2.01 -8.04
C GLN A 340 -23.29 3.11 -7.09
N VAL A 341 -22.86 4.36 -7.28
CA VAL A 341 -23.32 5.52 -6.49
C VAL A 341 -24.82 5.72 -6.69
N ILE A 342 -25.30 5.74 -7.93
CA ILE A 342 -26.73 5.87 -8.24
C ILE A 342 -27.52 4.74 -7.60
N LYS A 343 -27.05 3.49 -7.72
CA LYS A 343 -27.71 2.32 -7.10
C LYS A 343 -27.67 2.37 -5.57
N ALA A 344 -26.62 2.93 -4.98
CA ALA A 344 -26.48 3.06 -3.53
C ALA A 344 -27.34 4.20 -2.95
N PHE A 345 -27.87 5.11 -3.78
CA PHE A 345 -28.63 6.28 -3.33
C PHE A 345 -29.78 5.91 -2.40
N ASN A 346 -30.70 5.04 -2.83
CA ASN A 346 -31.87 4.65 -2.03
C ASN A 346 -31.44 3.99 -0.72
N LYS A 347 -30.46 3.07 -0.78
CA LYS A 347 -29.91 2.42 0.42
C LYS A 347 -29.38 3.46 1.41
N CYS A 348 -28.59 4.42 0.94
CA CYS A 348 -28.02 5.47 1.77
C CYS A 348 -29.10 6.41 2.32
N MET A 349 -30.14 6.72 1.54
CA MET A 349 -31.23 7.57 1.97
C MET A 349 -32.07 6.90 3.05
N THR A 350 -32.48 5.64 2.86
CA THR A 350 -33.19 4.86 3.90
C THR A 350 -32.37 4.75 5.19
N LEU A 351 -31.04 4.57 5.08
CA LEU A 351 -30.15 4.57 6.25
C LEU A 351 -30.09 5.94 6.96
N LYS A 352 -30.18 7.05 6.23
CA LYS A 352 -30.26 8.40 6.82
C LYS A 352 -31.55 8.58 7.60
N LEU A 353 -32.69 8.09 7.07
CA LEU A 353 -33.98 8.15 7.76
C LEU A 353 -33.96 7.43 9.11
N GLY A 354 -33.28 6.29 9.21
CA GLY A 354 -33.12 5.58 10.48
C GLY A 354 -32.28 6.30 11.54
N ARG A 355 -31.59 7.40 11.19
CA ARG A 355 -30.90 8.26 12.17
C ARG A 355 -31.83 9.32 12.78
N THR A 356 -32.85 9.73 12.04
CA THR A 356 -33.78 10.79 12.46
C THR A 356 -35.10 10.23 12.99
N PHE A 357 -35.55 9.10 12.46
CA PHE A 357 -36.84 8.50 12.77
C PHE A 357 -36.66 7.12 13.42
N SER A 358 -37.48 6.84 14.44
CA SER A 358 -37.55 5.51 15.07
C SER A 358 -38.53 4.57 14.34
N ALA A 359 -39.59 5.13 13.75
CA ALA A 359 -40.54 4.41 12.90
C ALA A 359 -41.10 5.33 11.83
N LEU A 360 -41.35 4.80 10.63
CA LEU A 360 -41.95 5.49 9.49
C LEU A 360 -42.91 4.57 8.74
N THR A 361 -43.95 5.11 8.13
CA THR A 361 -44.76 4.33 7.19
C THR A 361 -44.00 4.13 5.88
N MET A 362 -44.29 3.06 5.12
CA MET A 362 -43.64 2.85 3.83
C MET A 362 -43.99 3.95 2.80
N ALA A 363 -45.14 4.62 2.95
CA ALA A 363 -45.51 5.77 2.14
C ALA A 363 -44.60 6.98 2.44
N ASP A 364 -44.32 7.26 3.72
CA ASP A 364 -43.40 8.34 4.12
C ASP A 364 -41.97 8.03 3.68
N VAL A 365 -41.55 6.76 3.78
CA VAL A 365 -40.25 6.30 3.29
C VAL A 365 -40.15 6.50 1.77
N ALA A 366 -41.18 6.16 1.01
CA ALA A 366 -41.21 6.37 -0.43
C ALA A 366 -41.18 7.87 -0.80
N GLN A 367 -41.93 8.70 -0.07
CA GLN A 367 -41.96 10.15 -0.26
C GLN A 367 -40.58 10.79 0.02
N GLN A 368 -39.88 10.32 1.06
CA GLN A 368 -38.53 10.81 1.39
C GLN A 368 -37.42 10.20 0.53
N ALA A 369 -37.61 8.98 -0.01
CA ALA A 369 -36.59 8.29 -0.80
C ALA A 369 -36.39 8.89 -2.22
N SER A 370 -37.17 9.90 -2.62
CA SER A 370 -37.00 10.70 -3.85
C SER A 370 -37.05 9.92 -5.18
N ASP A 371 -37.14 8.60 -5.12
CA ASP A 371 -37.19 7.71 -6.28
C ASP A 371 -38.67 7.45 -6.63
N CYS A 372 -39.06 7.72 -7.88
CA CYS A 372 -40.42 7.49 -8.39
C CYS A 372 -40.71 5.98 -8.59
N SER A 373 -40.47 5.18 -7.56
CA SER A 373 -40.70 3.74 -7.54
C SER A 373 -42.05 3.45 -6.88
N SER A 374 -42.71 2.39 -7.32
CA SER A 374 -43.98 1.97 -6.72
C SER A 374 -43.76 1.58 -5.25
N LEU A 375 -44.78 1.72 -4.40
CA LEU A 375 -44.73 1.33 -2.98
C LEU A 375 -44.18 -0.11 -2.79
N CYS A 376 -44.54 -1.03 -3.69
CA CYS A 376 -44.06 -2.41 -3.69
C CYS A 376 -42.55 -2.54 -3.95
N GLU A 377 -41.98 -1.70 -4.83
CA GLU A 377 -40.55 -1.69 -5.12
C GLU A 377 -39.74 -1.17 -3.92
N VAL A 378 -40.25 -0.13 -3.26
CA VAL A 378 -39.64 0.42 -2.05
C VAL A 378 -39.70 -0.60 -0.91
N GLU A 379 -40.82 -1.28 -0.72
CA GLU A 379 -40.96 -2.34 0.30
C GLU A 379 -40.02 -3.53 0.04
N SER A 380 -39.95 -4.02 -1.20
CA SER A 380 -39.00 -5.06 -1.62
C SER A 380 -37.54 -4.65 -1.37
N LEU A 381 -37.20 -3.40 -1.71
CA LEU A 381 -35.86 -2.86 -1.51
C LEU A 381 -35.52 -2.79 -0.01
N VAL A 382 -36.41 -2.25 0.81
CA VAL A 382 -36.23 -2.18 2.27
C VAL A 382 -36.14 -3.57 2.88
N ALA A 383 -37.00 -4.51 2.48
CA ALA A 383 -36.93 -5.91 2.91
C ALA A 383 -35.58 -6.55 2.56
N SER A 384 -35.06 -6.32 1.36
CA SER A 384 -33.73 -6.81 0.96
C SER A 384 -32.59 -6.21 1.81
N LEU A 385 -32.72 -4.94 2.22
CA LEU A 385 -31.73 -4.27 3.06
C LEU A 385 -31.75 -4.78 4.51
N VAL A 386 -32.95 -5.07 5.04
CA VAL A 386 -33.10 -5.71 6.36
C VAL A 386 -32.54 -7.13 6.32
N MET A 387 -32.90 -7.93 5.32
CA MET A 387 -32.41 -9.31 5.17
C MET A 387 -30.89 -9.39 4.96
N SER A 388 -30.30 -8.43 4.23
CA SER A 388 -28.84 -8.36 4.04
C SER A 388 -28.08 -7.86 5.28
N GLY A 389 -28.78 -7.51 6.37
CA GLY A 389 -28.17 -7.00 7.59
C GLY A 389 -27.54 -5.60 7.43
N ALA A 390 -27.94 -4.85 6.41
CA ALA A 390 -27.41 -3.51 6.17
C ALA A 390 -27.79 -2.51 7.27
N PHE A 391 -28.96 -2.72 7.89
CA PHE A 391 -29.39 -2.05 9.12
C PHE A 391 -30.41 -2.91 9.87
N SER A 392 -30.54 -2.67 11.17
CA SER A 392 -31.50 -3.35 12.03
C SER A 392 -32.84 -2.63 11.97
N ALA A 393 -33.80 -3.19 11.23
CA ALA A 393 -35.17 -2.72 11.25
C ALA A 393 -36.16 -3.88 11.11
N VAL A 394 -37.41 -3.65 11.50
CA VAL A 394 -38.51 -4.61 11.45
C VAL A 394 -39.63 -3.98 10.63
N LEU A 395 -40.14 -4.73 9.65
CA LEU A 395 -41.34 -4.38 8.91
C LEU A 395 -42.55 -4.93 9.66
N LEU A 396 -43.48 -4.04 10.04
CA LEU A 396 -44.72 -4.37 10.71
C LEU A 396 -45.87 -4.13 9.74
N GLN A 397 -46.61 -5.19 9.40
CA GLN A 397 -47.83 -5.08 8.60
C GLN A 397 -49.04 -4.94 9.53
N SER A 398 -49.79 -3.86 9.38
CA SER A 398 -51.05 -3.67 10.11
C SER A 398 -52.19 -4.36 9.37
N HIS A 399 -52.93 -5.24 10.03
CA HIS A 399 -54.04 -6.02 9.44
C HIS A 399 -55.41 -5.29 9.44
N ASN A 400 -55.46 -3.98 9.73
CA ASN A 400 -56.72 -3.24 9.83
C ASN A 400 -56.87 -2.17 8.74
N TYR A 401 -57.87 -2.38 7.86
CA TYR A 401 -58.56 -1.50 6.89
C TYR A 401 -57.76 -0.57 5.94
N ASN A 402 -56.49 -0.28 6.20
CA ASN A 402 -55.54 0.29 5.25
C ASN A 402 -54.23 -0.50 5.42
N ASP A 403 -53.88 -1.34 4.45
CA ASP A 403 -52.65 -2.14 4.40
C ASP A 403 -51.41 -1.23 4.47
N THR A 404 -51.09 -0.76 5.67
CA THR A 404 -49.99 0.16 5.93
C THR A 404 -48.86 -0.63 6.55
N THR A 405 -47.85 -0.93 5.73
CA THR A 405 -46.58 -1.45 6.22
C THR A 405 -45.83 -0.31 6.91
N MET A 406 -45.37 -0.54 8.13
CA MET A 406 -44.55 0.38 8.91
C MET A 406 -43.14 -0.18 9.08
N LEU A 407 -42.13 0.65 8.81
CA LEU A 407 -40.73 0.35 9.07
C LEU A 407 -40.35 0.88 10.45
N ARG A 408 -40.04 -0.02 11.38
CA ARG A 408 -39.49 0.35 12.70
C ARG A 408 -37.99 0.10 12.72
N PHE A 409 -37.21 1.16 12.89
CA PHE A 409 -35.77 1.05 13.11
C PHE A 409 -35.52 0.53 14.52
N SER A 410 -34.89 -0.64 14.59
CA SER A 410 -34.57 -1.29 15.86
C SER A 410 -33.10 -1.03 16.17
N ASN A 411 -32.79 -0.44 17.32
CA ASN A 411 -31.44 -0.61 17.85
C ASN A 411 -31.29 -2.09 18.22
N PRO A 412 -30.30 -2.83 17.68
CA PRO A 412 -30.17 -4.23 18.02
C PRO A 412 -29.84 -4.33 19.50
N ILE A 413 -30.83 -4.73 20.30
CA ILE A 413 -30.61 -5.22 21.66
C ILE A 413 -29.94 -6.59 21.50
N LYS A 414 -28.65 -6.59 21.15
CA LYS A 414 -27.81 -7.77 21.37
C LYS A 414 -27.88 -8.06 22.87
N SER A 415 -28.01 -9.34 23.24
CA SER A 415 -27.93 -9.74 24.65
C SER A 415 -26.70 -9.08 25.29
N LEU A 416 -26.84 -8.60 26.52
CA LEU A 416 -25.76 -7.90 27.23
C LEU A 416 -24.46 -8.74 27.20
N TYR A 417 -24.60 -10.05 27.33
CA TYR A 417 -23.51 -11.03 27.24
C TYR A 417 -22.80 -11.04 25.87
N SER A 418 -23.54 -11.11 24.75
CA SER A 418 -22.93 -11.09 23.41
C SER A 418 -22.31 -9.73 23.09
N ARG A 419 -22.87 -8.63 23.62
CA ARG A 419 -22.27 -7.29 23.51
C ARG A 419 -20.96 -7.20 24.29
N GLU A 420 -20.93 -7.69 25.53
CA GLU A 420 -19.75 -7.67 26.39
C GLU A 420 -18.62 -8.54 25.82
N GLN A 421 -18.92 -9.75 25.34
CA GLN A 421 -17.91 -10.60 24.70
C GLN A 421 -17.35 -9.97 23.43
N TYR A 422 -18.20 -9.38 22.58
CA TYR A 422 -17.77 -8.68 21.38
C TYR A 422 -16.91 -7.45 21.72
N ALA A 423 -17.32 -6.66 22.71
CA ALA A 423 -16.57 -5.50 23.19
C ALA A 423 -15.20 -5.92 23.76
N ARG A 424 -15.16 -6.94 24.62
CA ARG A 424 -13.91 -7.51 25.15
C ARG A 424 -12.98 -7.98 24.03
N GLY A 425 -13.51 -8.71 23.06
CA GLY A 425 -12.74 -9.16 21.89
C GLY A 425 -12.13 -8.00 21.10
N ASN A 426 -12.90 -6.93 20.88
CA ASN A 426 -12.40 -5.73 20.21
C ASN A 426 -11.34 -5.00 21.04
N ILE A 427 -11.54 -4.82 22.34
CA ILE A 427 -10.58 -4.15 23.24
C ILE A 427 -9.25 -4.90 23.23
N VAL A 428 -9.27 -6.24 23.32
CA VAL A 428 -8.04 -7.04 23.27
C VAL A 428 -7.34 -6.89 21.93
N LYS A 429 -8.09 -6.89 20.83
CA LYS A 429 -7.55 -6.71 19.47
C LYS A 429 -6.93 -5.33 19.28
N GLU A 430 -7.63 -4.28 19.68
CA GLU A 430 -7.16 -2.89 19.62
C GLU A 430 -5.97 -2.67 20.54
N GLY A 431 -5.98 -3.24 21.75
CA GLY A 431 -4.86 -3.19 22.69
C GLY A 431 -3.58 -3.81 22.12
N ARG A 432 -3.69 -4.94 21.40
CA ARG A 432 -2.53 -5.52 20.68
C ARG A 432 -2.01 -4.60 19.58
N GLN A 433 -2.90 -3.97 18.81
CA GLN A 433 -2.51 -3.04 17.76
C GLN A 433 -1.82 -1.79 18.33
N LEU A 434 -2.34 -1.25 19.44
CA LEU A 434 -1.72 -0.14 20.15
C LEU A 434 -0.34 -0.50 20.69
N GLY A 435 -0.14 -1.72 21.18
CA GLY A 435 1.18 -2.21 21.60
C GLY A 435 2.21 -2.19 20.46
N VAL A 436 1.83 -2.66 19.27
CA VAL A 436 2.70 -2.62 18.08
C VAL A 436 3.03 -1.19 17.67
N ILE A 437 2.05 -0.29 17.70
CA ILE A 437 2.26 1.13 17.40
C ILE A 437 3.20 1.76 18.43
N ALA A 438 3.00 1.50 19.73
CA ALA A 438 3.87 2.02 20.79
C ALA A 438 5.32 1.57 20.63
N GLN A 439 5.54 0.29 20.28
CA GLN A 439 6.89 -0.22 19.99
C GLN A 439 7.51 0.44 18.76
N SER A 440 6.74 0.61 17.68
CA SER A 440 7.20 1.27 16.47
C SER A 440 7.53 2.76 16.71
N ILE A 441 6.74 3.46 17.52
CA ILE A 441 7.02 4.85 17.94
C ILE A 441 8.31 4.90 18.74
N TYR A 442 8.49 4.00 19.71
CA TYR A 442 9.70 3.93 20.52
C TYR A 442 10.95 3.73 19.66
N GLN A 443 10.93 2.74 18.75
CA GLN A 443 12.02 2.49 17.80
C GLN A 443 12.29 3.68 16.87
N SER A 444 11.24 4.31 16.34
CA SER A 444 11.37 5.48 15.47
C SER A 444 11.97 6.67 16.20
N ASN A 445 11.53 6.93 17.43
CA ASN A 445 12.03 8.02 18.26
C ASN A 445 13.51 7.81 18.62
N HIS A 446 13.87 6.59 19.01
CA HIS A 446 15.27 6.21 19.26
C HIS A 446 16.14 6.39 18.00
N GLY A 447 15.63 6.03 16.82
CA GLY A 447 16.32 6.27 15.55
C GLY A 447 16.54 7.76 15.24
N LEU A 448 15.55 8.62 15.55
CA LEU A 448 15.67 10.07 15.40
C LEU A 448 16.65 10.68 16.42
N GLU A 449 16.66 10.20 17.66
CA GLU A 449 17.61 10.62 18.69
C GLU A 449 19.07 10.34 18.27
N LEU A 450 19.30 9.20 17.63
CA LEU A 450 20.62 8.81 17.12
C LEU A 450 20.97 9.44 15.75
N SER A 451 20.08 10.26 15.18
CA SER A 451 20.30 10.84 13.86
C SER A 451 21.34 11.96 13.87
N ASN A 452 22.10 12.09 12.79
CA ASN A 452 23.04 13.19 12.60
C ASN A 452 22.35 14.56 12.63
N GLU A 453 21.10 14.65 12.19
CA GLU A 453 20.34 15.90 12.22
C GLU A 453 20.06 16.33 13.66
N HIS A 454 19.67 15.40 14.54
CA HIS A 454 19.52 15.70 15.95
C HIS A 454 20.85 16.08 16.59
N PHE A 455 21.93 15.38 16.27
CA PHE A 455 23.27 15.73 16.76
C PHE A 455 23.68 17.15 16.33
N LEU A 456 23.47 17.50 15.06
CA LEU A 456 23.75 18.83 14.52
C LEU A 456 22.85 19.91 15.15
N PHE A 457 21.58 19.61 15.36
CA PHE A 457 20.63 20.51 16.03
C PHE A 457 21.04 20.76 17.49
N SER A 458 21.37 19.69 18.23
CA SER A 458 21.88 19.77 19.60
C SER A 458 23.21 20.53 19.68
N GLN A 459 24.10 20.34 18.71
CA GLN A 459 25.35 21.12 18.61
C GLN A 459 25.08 22.61 18.34
N LYS A 460 24.11 22.95 17.47
CA LYS A 460 23.71 24.34 17.23
C LYS A 460 23.13 24.98 18.50
N ASN A 461 22.29 24.27 19.24
CA ASN A 461 21.72 24.76 20.49
C ASN A 461 22.78 24.98 21.57
N LEU A 462 23.78 24.10 21.68
CA LEU A 462 24.93 24.29 22.57
C LEU A 462 25.75 25.53 22.18
N ARG A 463 25.99 25.74 20.88
CA ARG A 463 26.70 26.94 20.39
C ARG A 463 25.92 28.23 20.63
N TRP A 464 24.58 28.19 20.54
CA TRP A 464 23.73 29.33 20.90
C TRP A 464 23.80 29.63 22.40
N SER A 465 23.84 28.60 23.25
CA SER A 465 24.04 28.76 24.70
C SER A 465 25.42 29.33 25.04
N ASP A 466 26.48 28.91 24.34
CA ASP A 466 27.83 29.44 24.55
C ASP A 466 28.00 30.88 24.03
N ASN A 467 27.33 31.22 22.93
CA ASN A 467 27.35 32.58 22.38
C ASN A 467 26.51 33.56 23.20
N SER A 468 25.37 33.14 23.78
CA SER A 468 24.61 33.98 24.72
C SER A 468 25.35 34.16 26.05
N ALA A 469 26.07 33.14 26.52
CA ALA A 469 26.95 33.25 27.67
C ALA A 469 28.15 34.18 27.42
N LYS A 470 28.65 34.26 26.17
CA LYS A 470 29.72 35.21 25.79
C LYS A 470 29.21 36.62 25.48
N SER A 471 27.98 36.79 24.98
CA SER A 471 27.39 38.12 24.78
C SER A 471 26.93 38.77 26.08
N ASN A 472 26.64 37.97 27.12
CA ASN A 472 26.23 38.48 28.44
C ASN A 472 27.41 38.82 29.37
N ILE A 473 28.67 38.69 28.91
CA ILE A 473 29.84 39.25 29.62
C ILE A 473 30.14 40.63 29.02
N GLY A 474 29.22 41.56 29.22
CA GLY A 474 29.41 42.93 28.72
C GLY A 474 28.14 43.73 28.55
N THR A 475 27.27 43.76 29.57
CA THR A 475 26.51 44.94 30.06
C THR A 475 25.40 44.43 30.96
N LEU A 476 25.57 44.64 32.27
CA LEU A 476 24.50 44.60 33.25
C LEU A 476 23.79 45.96 33.16
N ASP A 477 22.57 46.02 32.63
CA ASP A 477 21.57 46.97 33.13
C ASP A 477 20.13 46.58 32.77
N GLU A 478 19.22 46.99 33.64
CA GLU A 478 17.81 46.66 33.76
C GLU A 478 16.94 46.89 32.51
N ALA A 479 16.01 45.97 32.21
CA ALA A 479 14.58 46.27 32.01
C ALA A 479 13.78 45.04 31.54
N ALA A 480 12.50 45.04 31.90
CA ALA A 480 11.51 43.98 31.71
C ALA A 480 11.05 43.75 30.26
N GLY A 481 10.54 42.55 30.00
CA GLY A 481 9.44 42.30 29.06
C GLY A 481 9.79 41.62 27.74
N GLY A 482 8.93 40.68 27.34
CA GLY A 482 8.78 40.24 25.94
C GLY A 482 9.51 38.95 25.58
N VAL A 483 8.78 37.84 25.56
CA VAL A 483 9.14 36.68 24.72
C VAL A 483 8.73 37.06 23.30
N ASP A 484 9.64 37.67 22.55
CA ASP A 484 9.47 37.87 21.11
C ASP A 484 9.82 36.57 20.39
N ILE A 485 8.77 35.86 19.96
CA ILE A 485 8.86 34.83 18.94
C ILE A 485 8.88 35.60 17.62
N GLU A 486 10.08 35.93 17.12
CA GLU A 486 10.23 36.48 15.78
C GLU A 486 9.92 35.40 14.74
N GLU A 487 8.73 35.55 14.17
CA GLU A 487 8.19 34.88 13.00
C GLU A 487 8.92 35.41 11.75
N ASP A 488 9.95 34.70 11.30
CA ASP A 488 10.78 35.13 10.17
C ASP A 488 10.05 34.90 8.83
N ILE A 489 9.37 35.97 8.38
CA ILE A 489 8.74 36.12 7.06
C ILE A 489 9.75 36.75 6.08
N MET A 490 10.16 35.94 5.09
CA MET A 490 10.48 36.26 3.68
C MET A 490 11.74 37.08 3.27
N GLY A 491 12.36 36.60 2.18
CA GLY A 491 13.20 37.37 1.23
C GLY A 491 14.69 37.05 1.35
N ASP A 492 15.44 36.68 0.31
CA ASP A 492 15.52 37.46 -0.92
C ASP A 492 15.79 36.66 -2.21
N ILE A 493 15.19 37.23 -3.24
CA ILE A 493 15.50 37.11 -4.66
C ILE A 493 16.83 37.82 -4.92
N HIS A 494 17.74 37.14 -5.62
CA HIS A 494 18.49 37.72 -6.74
C HIS A 494 18.73 36.67 -7.81
#